data_AF-A0A804P7W8-F1
#
_entry.id   AF-A0A804P7W8-F1
#
_cell.length_a   1.000
_cell.length_b   1.000
_cell.length_c   1.000
_cell.angle_alpha   90.00
_cell.angle_beta   90.00
_cell.angle_gamma   90.00
#
_symmetry.space_group_name_H-M   'P 1'
#
loop_
_entity.id
_entity.type
_entity.pdbx_description
1 polymer ?
#
loop_
_entity_poly.entity_id
_entity_poly.type
_entity_poly.pdbx_seq_one_letter_code
_entity_poly.pdbx_strand_id
1 'polypeptide(L)'
;MLETVLRVGTLGEDDTGEESPKNLKIPSRKPSIVCENCLYSLEGNGRMRAFHIMDPKGVLDTLLIFHEKRQGSELAQSFKHYSVCTKSASSDRISTVLGRWEGHSVTKRSGVYGATLAEADTAVVLKMGSNGQLIQDTLSTKIGTGTTTTVNWTGSANENLLQFDGGYEITLLPGGMYMGYPSDISKSISQLDSFHLEFCWMESPGKR
;
A
#
# COMPACT_ATOMS: atom_id res chain seq x y z
N MET A 1 -10.39 5.09 17.11
CA MET A 1 -9.68 6.19 16.41
C MET A 1 -10.13 6.28 14.96
N LEU A 2 -9.82 5.31 14.09
CA LEU A 2 -10.19 5.37 12.66
C LEU A 2 -11.71 5.40 12.42
N GLU A 3 -12.48 4.59 13.14
CA GLU A 3 -13.96 4.65 13.11
C GLU A 3 -14.47 6.07 13.45
N THR A 4 -13.99 6.66 14.54
CA THR A 4 -14.40 7.99 14.99
C THR A 4 -14.10 9.05 13.93
N VAL A 5 -12.94 8.98 13.26
CA VAL A 5 -12.58 9.91 12.17
C VAL A 5 -13.59 9.80 11.02
N LEU A 6 -13.96 8.59 10.62
CA LEU A 6 -14.94 8.37 9.54
C LEU A 6 -16.35 8.85 9.94
N ARG A 7 -16.79 8.56 11.16
CA ARG A 7 -18.09 9.00 11.67
C ARG A 7 -18.18 10.52 11.76
N VAL A 8 -17.25 11.15 12.48
CA VAL A 8 -17.24 12.61 12.66
C VAL A 8 -17.06 13.33 11.32
N GLY A 9 -16.19 12.80 10.44
CA GLY A 9 -15.93 13.41 9.13
C GLY A 9 -17.05 13.24 8.10
N THR A 10 -17.95 12.27 8.27
CA THR A 10 -19.01 11.97 7.30
C THR A 10 -20.41 12.30 7.81
N LEU A 11 -20.72 11.92 9.05
CA LEU A 11 -22.03 12.07 9.67
C LEU A 11 -22.13 13.35 10.50
N GLY A 12 -21.03 13.79 11.11
CA GLY A 12 -21.00 15.01 11.92
C GLY A 12 -22.04 15.00 13.03
N GLU A 13 -22.91 16.01 13.05
CA GLU A 13 -24.01 16.15 14.02
C GLU A 13 -25.16 15.17 13.77
N ASP A 14 -25.25 14.60 12.56
CA ASP A 14 -26.28 13.62 12.19
C ASP A 14 -25.93 12.17 12.60
N ASP A 15 -24.81 11.96 13.32
CA ASP A 15 -24.47 10.63 13.82
C ASP A 15 -25.46 10.19 14.89
N THR A 16 -26.35 9.26 14.53
CA THR A 16 -27.35 8.67 15.43
C THR A 16 -26.75 7.66 16.40
N GLY A 17 -25.45 7.39 16.33
CA GLY A 17 -24.78 6.37 17.15
C GLY A 17 -25.11 4.94 16.75
N GLU A 18 -25.76 4.75 15.60
CA GLU A 18 -26.04 3.43 15.04
C GLU A 18 -24.75 2.64 14.81
N GLU A 19 -24.80 1.33 15.06
CA GLU A 19 -23.65 0.43 14.88
C GLU A 19 -23.15 0.42 13.43
N SER A 20 -24.07 0.44 12.47
CA SER A 20 -23.79 0.39 11.04
C SER A 20 -24.64 1.44 10.31
N PRO A 21 -24.20 2.72 10.33
CA PRO A 21 -24.92 3.79 9.65
C PRO A 21 -25.06 3.49 8.16
N LYS A 22 -26.24 3.76 7.58
CA LYS A 22 -26.51 3.49 6.17
C LYS A 22 -25.55 4.28 5.29
N ASN A 23 -25.00 3.61 4.27
CA ASN A 23 -24.10 4.18 3.25
C ASN A 23 -22.70 4.61 3.75
N LEU A 24 -22.31 4.27 4.97
CA LEU A 24 -20.95 4.52 5.48
C LEU A 24 -20.26 3.20 5.82
N LYS A 25 -19.13 2.92 5.16
CA LYS A 25 -18.28 1.78 5.47
C LYS A 25 -17.46 2.10 6.72
N ILE A 26 -17.80 1.47 7.83
CA ILE A 26 -17.03 1.50 9.07
C ILE A 26 -16.17 0.22 9.15
N PRO A 27 -14.88 0.33 9.54
CA PRO A 27 -14.04 -0.84 9.74
C PRO A 27 -14.62 -1.79 10.79
N SER A 28 -14.32 -3.07 10.66
CA SER A 28 -14.74 -4.12 11.59
C SER A 28 -14.39 -3.77 13.05
N ARG A 29 -15.29 -4.08 14.00
CA ARG A 29 -15.09 -3.84 15.45
C ARG A 29 -13.91 -4.60 16.05
N LYS A 30 -13.63 -5.80 15.52
CA LYS A 30 -12.56 -6.69 15.98
C LYS A 30 -11.73 -7.14 14.77
N PRO A 31 -10.97 -6.23 14.14
CA PRO A 31 -10.14 -6.58 13.00
C PRO A 31 -9.05 -7.57 13.42
N SER A 32 -8.64 -8.44 12.51
CA SER A 32 -7.52 -9.36 12.79
C SER A 32 -6.18 -8.63 12.81
N ILE A 33 -6.01 -7.65 11.91
CA ILE A 33 -4.81 -6.82 11.79
C ILE A 33 -5.20 -5.37 11.51
N VAL A 34 -4.53 -4.45 12.21
CA VAL A 34 -4.48 -3.02 11.87
C VAL A 34 -3.01 -2.63 11.82
N CYS A 35 -2.50 -2.32 10.62
CA CYS A 35 -1.10 -1.99 10.41
C CYS A 35 -0.96 -0.60 9.81
N GLU A 36 -0.19 0.27 10.47
CA GLU A 36 0.18 1.59 9.98
C GLU A 36 1.59 1.58 9.39
N ASN A 37 1.74 2.06 8.16
CA ASN A 37 3.01 2.38 7.54
C ASN A 37 3.09 3.89 7.29
N CYS A 38 4.19 4.53 7.68
CA CYS A 38 4.38 5.97 7.56
C CYS A 38 5.61 6.30 6.72
N LEU A 39 5.42 7.05 5.65
CA LEU A 39 6.49 7.59 4.81
C LEU A 39 6.54 9.11 4.92
N TYR A 40 7.75 9.65 5.03
CA TYR A 40 7.98 11.10 5.04
C TYR A 40 8.43 11.57 3.65
N SER A 41 7.95 12.75 3.25
CA SER A 41 8.50 13.44 2.07
C SER A 41 9.97 13.74 2.27
N LEU A 42 10.78 13.61 1.22
CA LEU A 42 12.20 13.93 1.28
C LEU A 42 12.45 15.43 1.43
N GLU A 43 11.53 16.27 0.96
CA GLU A 43 11.54 17.72 1.19
C GLU A 43 11.13 18.09 2.62
N GLY A 44 10.68 17.11 3.42
CA GLY A 44 10.27 17.33 4.81
C GLY A 44 8.99 18.16 4.97
N ASN A 45 8.22 18.34 3.88
CA ASN A 45 7.03 19.17 3.84
C ASN A 45 5.75 18.44 4.29
N GLY A 46 5.82 17.12 4.47
CA GLY A 46 4.69 16.28 4.88
C GLY A 46 5.04 14.81 5.07
N ARG A 47 4.02 14.03 5.41
CA ARG A 47 4.08 12.57 5.54
C ARG A 47 2.77 11.93 5.11
N MET A 48 2.87 10.68 4.69
CA MET A 48 1.74 9.81 4.37
C MET A 48 1.66 8.70 5.41
N ARG A 49 0.51 8.53 6.06
CA ARG A 49 0.24 7.42 7.00
C ARG A 49 -0.82 6.52 6.41
N ALA A 50 -0.43 5.31 6.01
CA ALA A 50 -1.27 4.34 5.35
C ALA A 50 -1.65 3.20 6.31
N PHE A 51 -2.92 2.84 6.33
CA PHE A 51 -3.49 1.83 7.23
C PHE A 51 -4.07 0.67 6.42
N HIS A 52 -3.56 -0.52 6.67
CA HIS A 52 -4.19 -1.77 6.27
C HIS A 52 -5.09 -2.24 7.40
N ILE A 53 -6.38 -2.45 7.12
CA ILE A 53 -7.33 -3.02 8.08
C ILE A 53 -7.89 -4.31 7.48
N MET A 54 -7.62 -5.41 8.17
CA MET A 54 -8.13 -6.73 7.81
C MET A 54 -9.33 -7.07 8.69
N ASP A 55 -10.36 -7.66 8.09
CA ASP A 55 -11.54 -8.13 8.80
C ASP A 55 -11.17 -9.25 9.81
N PRO A 56 -12.11 -9.72 10.65
CA PRO A 56 -11.82 -10.80 11.61
C PRO A 56 -11.38 -12.12 10.96
N LYS A 57 -11.60 -12.32 9.66
CA LYS A 57 -11.21 -13.51 8.89
C LYS A 57 -9.86 -13.35 8.20
N GLY A 58 -9.24 -12.17 8.24
CA GLY A 58 -7.94 -11.92 7.62
C GLY A 58 -8.01 -11.47 6.16
N VAL A 59 -9.18 -11.05 5.68
CA VAL A 59 -9.38 -10.48 4.35
C VAL A 59 -9.37 -8.96 4.44
N LEU A 60 -8.90 -8.25 3.41
CA LEU A 60 -8.91 -6.79 3.40
C LEU A 60 -10.33 -6.23 3.60
N ASP A 61 -10.47 -5.37 4.61
CA ASP A 61 -11.71 -4.66 4.92
C ASP A 61 -11.66 -3.20 4.44
N THR A 62 -10.57 -2.48 4.76
CA THR A 62 -10.44 -1.06 4.46
C THR A 62 -8.97 -0.65 4.32
N LEU A 63 -8.68 0.18 3.32
CA LEU A 63 -7.43 0.93 3.18
C LEU A 63 -7.71 2.39 3.52
N LEU A 64 -6.91 2.98 4.41
CA LEU A 64 -7.02 4.40 4.75
C LEU A 64 -5.67 5.09 4.62
N ILE A 65 -5.66 6.32 4.10
CA ILE A 65 -4.45 7.13 3.99
C ILE A 65 -4.70 8.50 4.58
N PHE A 66 -3.84 8.91 5.52
CA PHE A 66 -3.74 10.30 5.97
C PHE A 66 -2.59 10.96 5.22
N HIS A 67 -2.92 12.00 4.46
CA HIS A 67 -1.93 12.91 3.90
C HIS A 67 -1.80 14.11 4.84
N GLU A 68 -0.69 14.19 5.54
CA GLU A 68 -0.43 15.21 6.54
C GLU A 68 0.67 16.14 6.08
N LYS A 69 0.36 17.43 5.99
CA LYS A 69 1.33 18.46 5.61
C LYS A 69 1.73 19.32 6.80
N ARG A 70 2.94 19.88 6.76
CA ARG A 70 3.36 20.88 7.74
C ARG A 70 2.55 22.18 7.54
N GLN A 71 2.09 22.80 8.64
CA GLN A 71 1.35 24.06 8.61
C GLN A 71 2.07 25.11 7.76
N GLY A 72 1.34 25.77 6.85
CA GLY A 72 1.86 26.80 5.94
C GLY A 72 2.30 26.30 4.55
N SER A 73 2.25 24.99 4.28
CA SER A 73 2.46 24.46 2.93
C SER A 73 1.12 24.28 2.20
N GLU A 74 1.02 24.78 0.96
CA GLU A 74 -0.20 24.62 0.17
C GLU A 74 -0.45 23.15 -0.18
N LEU A 75 -1.71 22.73 -0.18
CA LEU A 75 -2.11 21.43 -0.71
C LEU A 75 -1.80 21.43 -2.21
N ALA A 76 -0.71 20.77 -2.61
CA ALA A 76 -0.40 20.46 -3.99
C ALA A 76 -1.70 20.07 -4.71
N GLN A 77 -2.02 20.84 -5.75
CA GLN A 77 -3.28 20.75 -6.50
C GLN A 77 -3.54 19.33 -7.05
N SER A 78 -2.50 18.49 -7.07
CA SER A 78 -2.52 17.08 -7.44
C SER A 78 -3.55 16.23 -6.70
N PHE A 79 -4.01 16.59 -5.49
CA PHE A 79 -5.12 15.87 -4.83
C PHE A 79 -6.49 16.55 -5.00
N LYS A 80 -6.56 17.80 -5.45
CA LYS A 80 -7.84 18.52 -5.63
C LYS A 80 -8.61 18.08 -6.88
N HIS A 81 -7.96 17.35 -7.79
CA HIS A 81 -8.57 16.98 -9.07
C HIS A 81 -8.04 15.67 -9.67
N TYR A 82 -7.88 14.61 -8.86
CA TYR A 82 -8.03 13.27 -9.46
C TYR A 82 -9.53 12.99 -9.51
N SER A 83 -10.14 13.16 -10.69
CA SER A 83 -11.44 12.55 -10.96
C SER A 83 -11.29 11.05 -10.67
N VAL A 84 -11.89 10.60 -9.57
CA VAL A 84 -11.88 9.19 -9.13
C VAL A 84 -12.61 8.29 -10.14
N CYS A 85 -13.29 8.87 -11.15
CA CYS A 85 -14.21 8.17 -12.03
C CYS A 85 -14.02 8.51 -13.52
N THR A 86 -12.85 8.26 -14.10
CA THR A 86 -12.78 7.98 -15.55
C THR A 86 -11.94 6.73 -15.81
N LYS A 87 -12.39 5.87 -16.73
CA LYS A 87 -11.64 4.67 -17.14
C LYS A 87 -10.19 4.98 -17.57
N SER A 88 -9.94 6.19 -18.07
CA SER A 88 -8.59 6.69 -18.40
C SER A 88 -7.67 6.78 -17.17
N ALA A 89 -8.19 7.15 -16.00
CA ALA A 89 -7.39 7.32 -14.79
C ALA A 89 -6.86 5.99 -14.23
N SER A 90 -7.48 4.85 -14.58
CA SER A 90 -7.00 3.52 -14.16
C SER A 90 -5.74 3.08 -14.92
N SER A 91 -5.71 3.27 -16.24
CA SER A 91 -4.50 3.02 -17.04
C SER A 91 -3.37 3.97 -16.68
N ASP A 92 -3.71 5.18 -16.23
CA ASP A 92 -2.74 6.18 -15.79
C ASP A 92 -2.07 5.80 -14.47
N ARG A 93 -2.71 5.03 -13.58
CA ARG A 93 -2.11 4.66 -12.30
C ARG A 93 -1.08 3.54 -12.44
N ILE A 94 -1.42 2.47 -13.17
CA ILE A 94 -0.48 1.35 -13.35
C ILE A 94 0.78 1.79 -14.11
N SER A 95 0.64 2.70 -15.08
CA SER A 95 1.77 3.20 -15.86
C SER A 95 2.85 3.87 -15.00
N THR A 96 2.47 4.48 -13.87
CA THR A 96 3.44 5.08 -12.93
C THR A 96 4.32 4.04 -12.26
N VAL A 97 3.83 2.82 -12.01
CA VAL A 97 4.58 1.77 -11.28
C VAL A 97 5.30 0.79 -12.21
N LEU A 98 4.92 0.73 -13.49
CA LEU A 98 5.58 -0.09 -14.50
C LEU A 98 7.04 0.33 -14.73
N GLY A 99 7.85 -0.61 -15.19
CA GLY A 99 9.26 -0.40 -15.50
C GLY A 99 10.19 -1.03 -14.46
N ARG A 100 11.45 -0.59 -14.49
CA ARG A 100 12.52 -1.07 -13.61
C ARG A 100 12.89 0.01 -12.61
N TRP A 101 12.88 -0.34 -11.34
CA TRP A 101 13.16 0.51 -10.21
C TRP A 101 14.34 -0.07 -9.44
N GLU A 102 15.38 0.72 -9.24
CA GLU A 102 16.58 0.30 -8.51
C GLU A 102 16.80 1.22 -7.31
N GLY A 103 17.34 0.66 -6.23
CA GLY A 103 17.58 1.41 -5.01
C GLY A 103 18.19 0.54 -3.92
N HIS A 104 18.09 1.01 -2.69
CA HIS A 104 18.67 0.37 -1.50
C HIS A 104 17.58 0.04 -0.49
N SER A 105 17.72 -1.09 0.20
CA SER A 105 16.80 -1.52 1.26
C SER A 105 17.53 -1.75 2.57
N VAL A 106 16.85 -1.45 3.68
CA VAL A 106 17.34 -1.68 5.04
C VAL A 106 16.25 -2.40 5.83
N THR A 107 16.50 -3.65 6.21
CA THR A 107 15.58 -4.43 7.03
C THR A 107 15.93 -4.29 8.50
N LYS A 108 14.98 -3.82 9.30
CA LYS A 108 15.13 -3.69 10.76
C LYS A 108 14.23 -4.68 11.49
N ARG A 109 14.73 -5.24 12.60
CA ARG A 109 13.92 -6.02 13.53
C ARG A 109 12.94 -5.09 14.23
N SER A 110 11.67 -5.48 14.25
CA SER A 110 10.64 -4.75 14.98
C SER A 110 10.94 -4.67 16.49
N GLY A 111 10.41 -3.63 17.12
CA GLY A 111 10.70 -3.27 18.51
C GLY A 111 11.60 -2.05 18.63
N VAL A 112 11.54 -1.37 19.78
CA VAL A 112 12.18 -0.06 20.01
C VAL A 112 13.69 -0.05 19.77
N TYR A 113 14.36 -1.19 19.94
CA TYR A 113 15.80 -1.31 19.69
C TYR A 113 16.18 -1.12 18.21
N GLY A 114 15.32 -1.52 17.26
CA GLY A 114 15.50 -1.20 15.84
C GLY A 114 16.78 -1.75 15.19
N ALA A 115 17.23 -2.94 15.60
CA ALA A 115 18.43 -3.59 15.07
C ALA A 115 18.36 -3.72 13.54
N THR A 116 19.39 -3.27 12.83
CA THR A 116 19.54 -3.58 11.42
C THR A 116 19.90 -5.05 11.26
N LEU A 117 19.08 -5.79 10.51
CA LEU A 117 19.27 -7.21 10.23
C LEU A 117 19.99 -7.44 8.89
N ALA A 118 19.65 -6.63 7.88
CA ALA A 118 20.22 -6.72 6.55
C ALA A 118 20.11 -5.39 5.81
N GLU A 119 21.06 -5.17 4.92
CA GLU A 119 21.04 -4.12 3.91
C GLU A 119 21.28 -4.77 2.54
N ALA A 120 20.64 -4.26 1.50
CA ALA A 120 20.73 -4.84 0.17
C ALA A 120 20.45 -3.82 -0.94
N ASP A 121 21.21 -3.95 -2.03
CA ASP A 121 20.86 -3.33 -3.31
C ASP A 121 19.66 -4.06 -3.90
N THR A 122 18.66 -3.33 -4.37
CA THR A 122 17.39 -3.87 -4.82
C THR A 122 17.04 -3.41 -6.22
N ALA A 123 16.41 -4.29 -6.98
CA ALA A 123 15.82 -3.95 -8.27
C ALA A 123 14.44 -4.61 -8.38
N VAL A 124 13.40 -3.81 -8.61
CA VAL A 124 12.02 -4.26 -8.82
C VAL A 124 11.64 -3.95 -10.26
N VAL A 125 11.25 -4.96 -11.02
CA VAL A 125 10.80 -4.83 -12.40
C VAL A 125 9.34 -5.25 -12.47
N LEU A 126 8.45 -4.33 -12.85
CA LEU A 126 7.04 -4.60 -13.07
C LEU A 126 6.71 -4.42 -14.56
N LYS A 127 6.18 -5.46 -15.19
CA LYS A 127 5.82 -5.48 -16.60
C LYS A 127 4.39 -5.95 -16.77
N MET A 128 3.73 -5.38 -17.78
CA MET A 128 2.44 -5.87 -18.26
C MET A 128 2.62 -6.39 -19.69
N GLY A 129 2.33 -7.67 -19.90
CA GLY A 129 2.34 -8.32 -21.20
C GLY A 129 1.20 -7.84 -22.09
N SER A 130 1.30 -8.09 -23.40
CA SER A 130 0.29 -7.70 -24.39
C SER A 130 -1.08 -8.37 -24.19
N ASN A 131 -1.12 -9.50 -23.48
CA ASN A 131 -2.32 -10.23 -23.08
C ASN A 131 -2.90 -9.76 -21.73
N GLY A 132 -2.33 -8.72 -21.11
CA GLY A 132 -2.72 -8.25 -19.77
C GLY A 132 -2.11 -9.03 -18.61
N GLN A 133 -1.22 -9.99 -18.87
CA GLN A 133 -0.48 -10.71 -17.84
C GLN A 133 0.50 -9.78 -17.13
N LEU A 134 0.47 -9.77 -15.80
CA LEU A 134 1.39 -9.01 -14.97
C LEU A 134 2.58 -9.90 -14.60
N ILE A 135 3.79 -9.35 -14.66
CA ILE A 135 5.03 -10.01 -14.23
C ILE A 135 5.80 -9.04 -13.33
N GLN A 136 6.14 -9.49 -12.14
CA GLN A 136 6.98 -8.74 -11.19
C GLN A 136 8.22 -9.55 -10.85
N ASP A 137 9.39 -8.97 -11.06
CA ASP A 137 10.68 -9.50 -10.60
C ASP A 137 11.23 -8.60 -9.50
N THR A 138 11.43 -9.14 -8.30
CA THR A 138 12.13 -8.46 -7.21
C THR A 138 13.47 -9.13 -6.98
N LEU A 139 14.54 -8.37 -7.19
CA LEU A 139 15.91 -8.77 -6.91
C LEU A 139 16.41 -8.03 -5.67
N SER A 140 17.10 -8.75 -4.79
CA SER A 140 17.76 -8.19 -3.62
C SER A 140 19.13 -8.82 -3.46
N THR A 141 20.18 -8.00 -3.56
CA THR A 141 21.58 -8.40 -3.40
C THR A 141 22.08 -7.92 -2.05
N LYS A 142 22.24 -8.85 -1.11
CA LYS A 142 22.62 -8.56 0.27
C LYS A 142 24.05 -8.04 0.35
N ILE A 143 24.23 -6.87 0.95
CA ILE A 143 25.53 -6.25 1.19
C ILE A 143 26.36 -7.11 2.16
N GLY A 144 27.67 -7.18 1.90
CA GLY A 144 28.64 -7.93 2.70
C GLY A 144 28.76 -9.41 2.31
N THR A 145 27.67 -10.07 1.93
CA THR A 145 27.70 -11.47 1.46
C THR A 145 27.66 -11.62 -0.06
N GLY A 146 27.16 -10.61 -0.77
CA GLY A 146 26.96 -10.67 -2.23
C GLY A 146 25.89 -11.66 -2.68
N THR A 147 25.12 -12.25 -1.75
CA THR A 147 24.04 -13.19 -2.08
C THR A 147 22.87 -12.45 -2.70
N THR A 148 22.46 -12.85 -3.90
CA THR A 148 21.30 -12.30 -4.60
C THR A 148 20.12 -13.27 -4.51
N THR A 149 18.99 -12.77 -4.02
CA THR A 149 17.69 -13.46 -4.07
C THR A 149 16.81 -12.83 -5.14
N THR A 150 16.16 -13.67 -5.94
CA THR A 150 15.20 -13.24 -6.96
C THR A 150 13.85 -13.87 -6.67
N VAL A 151 12.81 -13.04 -6.60
CA VAL A 151 11.42 -13.46 -6.48
C VAL A 151 10.69 -13.04 -7.74
N ASN A 152 10.16 -14.01 -8.47
CA ASN A 152 9.33 -13.80 -9.66
C ASN A 152 7.88 -14.11 -9.32
N TRP A 153 6.99 -13.17 -9.60
CA TRP A 153 5.55 -13.34 -9.49
C TRP A 153 4.87 -13.04 -10.82
N THR A 154 3.86 -13.84 -11.12
CA THR A 154 2.94 -13.65 -12.23
C THR A 154 1.55 -13.35 -11.71
N GLY A 155 0.74 -12.70 -12.53
CA GLY A 155 -0.63 -12.37 -12.16
C GLY A 155 -1.41 -11.69 -13.27
N SER A 156 -2.46 -11.00 -12.86
CA SER A 156 -3.32 -10.21 -13.75
C SER A 156 -3.62 -8.84 -13.13
N ALA A 157 -3.95 -7.88 -13.99
CA ALA A 157 -4.40 -6.56 -13.56
C ALA A 157 -5.87 -6.39 -13.92
N ASN A 158 -6.67 -5.97 -12.95
CA ASN A 158 -8.06 -5.59 -13.15
C ASN A 158 -8.26 -4.16 -12.64
N GLU A 159 -8.35 -3.21 -13.56
CA GLU A 159 -8.41 -1.77 -13.28
C GLU A 159 -7.28 -1.32 -12.34
N ASN A 160 -7.59 -1.03 -11.08
CA ASN A 160 -6.65 -0.57 -10.06
C ASN A 160 -6.18 -1.67 -9.12
N LEU A 161 -6.58 -2.93 -9.34
CA LEU A 161 -6.20 -4.07 -8.52
C LEU A 161 -5.27 -4.98 -9.32
N LEU A 162 -4.06 -5.20 -8.81
CA LEU A 162 -3.11 -6.16 -9.32
C LEU A 162 -3.21 -7.42 -8.45
N GLN A 163 -3.47 -8.57 -9.06
CA GLN A 163 -3.64 -9.84 -8.34
C GLN A 163 -2.58 -10.82 -8.82
N PHE A 164 -1.76 -11.31 -7.91
CA PHE A 164 -0.70 -12.27 -8.17
C PHE A 164 -1.15 -13.69 -7.85
N ASP A 165 -0.68 -14.66 -8.62
CA ASP A 165 -1.10 -16.07 -8.53
C ASP A 165 -0.80 -16.71 -7.16
N GLY A 166 0.18 -16.16 -6.43
CA GLY A 166 0.52 -16.55 -5.05
C GLY A 166 -0.42 -16.01 -3.96
N GLY A 167 -1.51 -15.33 -4.34
CA GLY A 167 -2.49 -14.78 -3.40
C GLY A 167 -2.08 -13.45 -2.75
N TYR A 168 -1.13 -12.72 -3.35
CA TYR A 168 -0.80 -11.34 -3.00
C TYR A 168 -1.52 -10.37 -3.94
N GLU A 169 -1.93 -9.22 -3.41
CA GLU A 169 -2.67 -8.20 -4.15
C GLU A 169 -2.06 -6.83 -3.91
N ILE A 170 -2.12 -5.97 -4.93
CA ILE A 170 -1.73 -4.55 -4.84
C ILE A 170 -2.88 -3.70 -5.33
N THR A 171 -3.35 -2.77 -4.49
CA THR A 171 -4.30 -1.74 -4.90
C THR A 171 -3.58 -0.45 -5.24
N LEU A 172 -3.77 0.01 -6.48
CA LEU A 172 -3.26 1.26 -7.01
C LEU A 172 -4.15 2.44 -6.58
N LEU A 173 -3.55 3.38 -5.89
CA LEU A 173 -4.23 4.51 -5.27
C LEU A 173 -3.87 5.82 -5.99
N PRO A 174 -4.70 6.87 -5.86
CA PRO A 174 -4.37 8.18 -6.38
C PRO A 174 -3.04 8.72 -5.82
N GLY A 175 -2.40 9.67 -6.52
CA GLY A 175 -1.20 10.35 -6.02
C GLY A 175 0.08 9.51 -6.03
N GLY A 176 0.18 8.54 -6.95
CA GLY A 176 1.38 7.70 -7.10
C GLY A 176 1.58 6.70 -5.96
N MET A 177 0.50 6.32 -5.28
CA MET A 177 0.55 5.40 -4.14
C MET A 177 0.05 4.01 -4.52
N TYR A 178 0.54 3.00 -3.83
CA TYR A 178 -0.11 1.69 -3.80
C TYR A 178 0.04 1.05 -2.44
N MET A 179 -0.86 0.11 -2.15
CA MET A 179 -0.85 -0.68 -0.93
C MET A 179 -0.94 -2.16 -1.29
N GLY A 180 0.01 -2.96 -0.79
CA GLY A 180 0.15 -4.38 -1.07
C GLY A 180 -0.18 -5.23 0.16
N TYR A 181 -0.90 -6.33 -0.05
CA TYR A 181 -1.37 -7.20 1.02
C TYR A 181 -1.72 -8.60 0.50
N PRO A 182 -1.72 -9.64 1.36
CA PRO A 182 -2.28 -10.93 1.01
C PRO A 182 -3.81 -10.84 0.86
N SER A 183 -4.36 -11.48 -0.15
CA SER A 183 -5.81 -11.62 -0.39
C SER A 183 -6.55 -12.20 0.83
N ASP A 184 -5.94 -13.16 1.52
CA ASP A 184 -6.47 -13.82 2.71
C ASP A 184 -5.33 -14.28 3.62
N ILE A 185 -5.12 -13.55 4.72
CA ILE A 185 -4.06 -13.83 5.70
C ILE A 185 -4.31 -15.15 6.44
N SER A 186 -5.57 -15.59 6.58
CA SER A 186 -5.87 -16.84 7.27
C SER A 186 -5.24 -18.04 6.57
N LYS A 187 -5.09 -17.98 5.23
CA LYS A 187 -4.41 -19.01 4.45
C LYS A 187 -2.93 -19.09 4.81
N SER A 188 -2.23 -17.95 4.83
CA SER A 188 -0.81 -17.90 5.25
C SER A 188 -0.62 -18.45 6.65
N ILE A 189 -1.50 -18.10 7.60
CA ILE A 189 -1.45 -18.63 8.97
C ILE A 189 -1.68 -20.15 8.99
N SER A 190 -2.69 -20.63 8.26
CA SER A 190 -3.03 -22.07 8.21
C SER A 190 -1.90 -22.92 7.60
N GLN A 191 -1.11 -22.33 6.72
CA GLN A 191 0.02 -22.97 6.04
C GLN A 191 1.35 -22.77 6.79
N LEU A 192 1.35 -22.02 7.90
CA LEU A 192 2.55 -21.61 8.64
C LEU A 192 3.54 -20.78 7.80
N ASP A 193 3.03 -20.07 6.80
CA ASP A 193 3.80 -19.24 5.90
C ASP A 193 3.90 -17.79 6.41
N SER A 194 5.01 -17.14 6.05
CA SER A 194 5.19 -15.72 6.29
C SER A 194 4.40 -14.89 5.26
N PHE A 195 3.96 -13.71 5.68
CA PHE A 195 3.31 -12.72 4.83
C PHE A 195 3.85 -11.32 5.14
N HIS A 196 3.56 -10.35 4.29
CA HIS A 196 3.92 -8.95 4.49
C HIS A 196 2.80 -8.02 4.05
N LEU A 197 2.87 -6.78 4.51
CA LEU A 197 2.05 -5.66 4.08
C LEU A 197 2.99 -4.58 3.55
N GLU A 198 2.56 -3.87 2.51
CA GLU A 198 3.41 -2.94 1.79
C GLU A 198 2.69 -1.62 1.56
N PHE A 199 3.41 -0.51 1.73
CA PHE A 199 2.96 0.80 1.34
C PHE A 199 4.06 1.47 0.53
N CYS A 200 3.70 1.94 -0.66
CA CYS A 200 4.59 2.69 -1.54
C CYS A 200 3.96 4.04 -1.85
N TRP A 201 4.82 5.06 -1.91
CA TRP A 201 4.44 6.40 -2.34
C TRP A 201 5.51 6.98 -3.25
N MET A 202 5.14 7.21 -4.50
CA MET A 202 5.95 7.93 -5.47
C MET A 202 5.82 9.42 -5.24
N GLU A 203 6.87 10.04 -4.69
CA GLU A 203 6.91 11.48 -4.44
C GLU A 203 7.02 12.28 -5.75
N SER A 204 7.77 11.77 -6.72
CA SER A 204 7.92 12.37 -8.05
C SER A 204 8.23 11.31 -9.13
N PRO A 205 7.99 11.58 -10.43
CA PRO A 205 8.30 10.63 -11.49
C PRO A 205 9.75 10.15 -11.44
N GLY A 206 9.96 8.83 -11.40
CA GLY A 206 11.29 8.23 -11.27
C GLY A 206 11.84 8.17 -9.85
N LYS A 207 11.05 8.55 -8.83
CA LYS A 207 11.47 8.51 -7.42
C LYS A 207 10.35 8.04 -6.50
N ARG A 208 10.56 6.89 -5.85
CA ARG A 208 9.65 6.26 -4.88
C ARG A 208 10.44 5.66 -3.73
#